data_AF-A0A9P0LIR9-F1
#
_entry.id   AF-A0A9P0LIR9-F1
#
_cell.length_a   1.000
_cell.length_b   1.000
_cell.length_c   1.000
_cell.angle_alpha   90.00
_cell.angle_beta   90.00
_cell.angle_gamma   90.00
#
_symmetry.space_group_name_H-M   'P 1'
#
loop_
_entity.id
_entity.type
_entity.pdbx_description
1 polymer ?
#
loop_
_entity_poly.entity_id
_entity_poly.type
_entity_poly.pdbx_seq_one_letter_code
_entity_poly.pdbx_strand_id
1 'polypeptide(L)'
;MVMSKFFVRNDFSLRSVCKRMVLFWRRSPSQDYATALEARPQEERNVGKGLTDREEVFLPMRKAIRMEGKVALIMGGTNEIGVLCVREMLTAGVGSVMIADEDEESGKNLVVKLSAEYGPEKTAFIRTNFACDNLLNNAFEKTLEHFQKIDVLVNIANSVGHRNWETEIDKNVKGIVKSTLLGYKYMDASNGGDGGSVLNMVCDRERTLATPYFEGCRHYLVAFGKTMSQQNHINTGVKIVTLFVNVDDVYNQNDGCLEKGRKNECDIPNLIRLARTGSIWTT
;
A
#
# COMPACT_ATOMS: atom_id res chain seq x y z
N MET A 1 -5.08 -41.47 12.98
CA MET A 1 -4.57 -42.16 11.77
C MET A 1 -5.74 -42.50 10.87
N VAL A 2 -5.88 -41.82 9.73
CA VAL A 2 -6.21 -42.31 8.37
C VAL A 2 -6.55 -41.05 7.56
N MET A 3 -5.84 -40.91 6.45
CA MET A 3 -5.90 -39.81 5.49
C MET A 3 -7.30 -39.64 4.88
N SER A 4 -7.60 -38.41 4.42
CA SER A 4 -8.30 -38.26 3.14
C SER A 4 -7.72 -37.07 2.37
N LYS A 5 -6.95 -37.43 1.33
CA LYS A 5 -6.52 -36.57 0.22
C LYS A 5 -7.73 -35.87 -0.39
N PHE A 6 -7.65 -34.57 -0.66
CA PHE A 6 -8.55 -33.94 -1.62
C PHE A 6 -7.94 -33.98 -3.02
N PHE A 7 -8.46 -34.88 -3.84
CA PHE A 7 -8.50 -34.72 -5.29
C PHE A 7 -9.55 -33.64 -5.61
N VAL A 8 -9.18 -32.66 -6.44
CA VAL A 8 -10.18 -31.85 -7.15
C VAL A 8 -10.69 -32.72 -8.30
N ARG A 9 -11.87 -33.32 -8.16
CA ARG A 9 -12.62 -33.85 -9.30
C ARG A 9 -13.39 -32.69 -9.94
N ASN A 10 -13.17 -32.52 -11.24
CA ASN A 10 -13.90 -31.61 -12.13
C ASN A 10 -15.31 -32.14 -12.41
N ASP A 11 -16.20 -32.10 -11.43
CA ASP A 11 -17.63 -32.25 -11.69
C ASP A 11 -18.38 -31.02 -11.17
N PHE A 12 -18.57 -30.07 -12.08
CA PHE A 12 -19.25 -28.81 -11.86
C PHE A 12 -20.76 -29.05 -11.83
N SER A 13 -21.42 -28.86 -10.68
CA SER A 13 -22.88 -28.85 -10.57
C SER A 13 -23.34 -27.75 -9.63
N LEU A 14 -24.11 -26.80 -10.19
CA LEU A 14 -24.69 -25.62 -9.53
C LEU A 14 -25.54 -25.95 -8.29
N ARG A 15 -26.03 -27.18 -8.14
CA ARG A 15 -26.83 -27.60 -6.96
C ARG A 15 -26.00 -27.74 -5.67
N SER A 16 -24.67 -27.79 -5.77
CA SER A 16 -23.76 -27.96 -4.62
C SER A 16 -23.35 -26.62 -3.98
N VAL A 17 -23.57 -25.51 -4.68
CA VAL A 17 -23.11 -24.17 -4.30
C VAL A 17 -23.93 -23.60 -3.11
N CYS A 18 -25.23 -23.89 -3.05
CA CYS A 18 -26.12 -23.29 -2.03
C CYS A 18 -26.10 -23.99 -0.66
N LYS A 19 -25.41 -25.13 -0.49
CA LYS A 19 -25.36 -25.86 0.79
C LYS A 19 -24.11 -25.59 1.62
N ARG A 20 -23.16 -24.81 1.11
CA ARG A 20 -22.14 -24.19 1.96
C ARG A 20 -22.76 -22.96 2.59
N MET A 21 -23.22 -23.14 3.81
CA MET A 21 -23.58 -22.09 4.75
C MET A 21 -22.65 -20.89 4.54
N VAL A 22 -23.19 -19.79 4.02
CA VAL A 22 -22.52 -18.50 4.02
C VAL A 22 -22.20 -18.24 5.49
N LEU A 23 -20.93 -18.35 5.86
CA LEU A 23 -20.45 -17.89 7.16
C LEU A 23 -20.67 -16.38 7.15
N PHE A 24 -21.85 -15.96 7.63
CA PHE A 24 -22.07 -14.60 8.05
C PHE A 24 -20.94 -14.25 9.01
N TRP A 25 -20.23 -13.17 8.71
CA TRP A 25 -19.40 -12.47 9.68
C TRP A 25 -20.30 -12.20 10.89
N ARG A 26 -20.19 -13.01 11.95
CA ARG A 26 -20.84 -12.72 13.21
C ARG A 26 -20.22 -11.42 13.71
N ARG A 27 -21.04 -10.37 13.82
CA ARG A 27 -20.75 -9.20 14.66
C ARG A 27 -20.14 -9.69 15.97
N SER A 28 -19.05 -9.08 16.40
CA SER A 28 -18.55 -9.22 17.78
C SER A 28 -19.69 -8.86 18.74
N PRO A 29 -20.16 -9.75 19.61
CA PRO A 29 -20.95 -9.35 20.76
C PRO A 29 -19.95 -8.75 21.76
N SER A 30 -19.70 -7.45 21.67
CA SER A 30 -19.27 -6.68 22.83
C SER A 30 -20.48 -6.53 23.75
N GLN A 31 -20.82 -7.61 24.46
CA GLN A 31 -21.71 -7.70 25.63
C GLN A 31 -22.01 -9.18 25.84
N ASP A 32 -21.26 -9.80 26.76
CA ASP A 32 -21.81 -10.56 27.90
C ASP A 32 -20.68 -11.39 28.54
N TYR A 33 -20.26 -10.95 29.72
CA TYR A 33 -19.56 -11.79 30.68
C TYR A 33 -20.55 -12.86 31.16
N ALA A 34 -20.33 -14.12 30.80
CA ALA A 34 -20.46 -15.29 31.68
C ALA A 34 -20.49 -16.61 30.88
N THR A 35 -19.79 -17.61 31.41
CA THR A 35 -20.02 -19.05 31.21
C THR A 35 -19.74 -19.63 29.81
N ALA A 36 -18.52 -20.15 29.64
CA ALA A 36 -18.29 -21.50 29.12
C ALA A 36 -16.78 -21.84 29.18
N LEU A 37 -16.23 -21.86 30.40
CA LEU A 37 -15.16 -22.80 30.70
C LEU A 37 -15.84 -24.15 30.89
N GLU A 38 -15.57 -25.11 30.00
CA GLU A 38 -15.27 -26.51 30.32
C GLU A 38 -15.36 -27.43 29.09
N ALA A 39 -14.39 -28.35 29.02
CA ALA A 39 -14.43 -29.68 28.41
C ALA A 39 -13.72 -29.95 27.05
N ARG A 40 -12.43 -30.35 27.19
CA ARG A 40 -11.71 -31.51 26.57
C ARG A 40 -11.16 -31.41 25.13
N PRO A 41 -10.25 -32.33 24.73
CA PRO A 41 -8.94 -32.64 25.31
C PRO A 41 -7.78 -32.50 24.29
N GLN A 42 -6.55 -32.44 24.80
CA GLN A 42 -5.31 -32.46 24.01
C GLN A 42 -5.10 -33.83 23.35
N GLU A 43 -4.92 -33.82 22.02
CA GLU A 43 -3.96 -34.61 21.22
C GLU A 43 -4.53 -34.80 19.81
N GLU A 44 -4.07 -33.99 18.85
CA GLU A 44 -3.80 -34.50 17.51
C GLU A 44 -2.72 -33.64 16.84
N ARG A 45 -1.68 -34.34 16.39
CA ARG A 45 -0.37 -33.83 15.99
C ARG A 45 -0.38 -33.42 14.52
N ASN A 46 0.38 -32.35 14.23
CA ASN A 46 1.12 -32.07 12.99
C ASN A 46 0.43 -32.32 11.65
N VAL A 47 -0.35 -31.34 11.18
CA VAL A 47 -0.61 -31.13 9.74
C VAL A 47 -0.66 -29.63 9.44
N GLY A 48 0.23 -29.16 8.55
CA GLY A 48 0.13 -27.86 7.90
C GLY A 48 0.91 -26.72 8.57
N LYS A 49 2.14 -26.47 8.10
CA LYS A 49 2.76 -25.14 8.22
C LYS A 49 2.00 -24.17 7.31
N GLY A 50 0.89 -23.65 7.80
CA GLY A 50 0.11 -22.57 7.17
C GLY A 50 0.13 -21.33 8.06
N LEU A 51 0.50 -20.19 7.47
CA LEU A 51 0.16 -18.83 7.89
C LEU A 51 0.24 -18.51 9.40
N THR A 52 1.31 -18.91 10.09
CA THR A 52 1.53 -18.55 11.50
C THR A 52 2.74 -17.68 11.75
N ASP A 53 3.63 -17.49 10.77
CA ASP A 53 4.81 -16.65 10.95
C ASP A 53 4.46 -15.18 10.64
N ARG A 54 3.78 -14.50 11.57
CA ARG A 54 3.96 -13.06 11.73
C ARG A 54 5.37 -12.88 12.30
N GLU A 55 6.38 -12.74 11.42
CA GLU A 55 7.67 -12.23 11.87
C GLU A 55 7.49 -10.73 12.16
N GLU A 56 7.31 -10.40 13.43
CA GLU A 56 7.48 -9.02 13.90
C GLU A 56 8.96 -8.66 13.75
N VAL A 57 9.28 -8.00 12.63
CA VAL A 57 10.64 -7.51 12.40
C VAL A 57 10.83 -6.23 13.22
N PHE A 58 11.47 -6.36 14.37
CA PHE A 58 11.91 -5.20 15.15
C PHE A 58 12.99 -4.45 14.37
N LEU A 59 12.67 -3.24 13.89
CA LEU A 59 13.54 -2.46 13.00
C LEU A 59 14.80 -1.99 13.75
N PRO A 60 16.02 -2.42 13.37
CA PRO A 60 17.23 -1.83 13.91
C PRO A 60 17.36 -0.39 13.41
N MET A 61 17.48 0.54 14.36
CA MET A 61 17.70 1.97 14.09
C MET A 61 19.00 2.19 13.30
N ARG A 62 18.86 2.96 12.21
CA ARG A 62 19.91 3.69 11.47
C ARG A 62 21.05 2.83 10.87
N LYS A 63 20.80 2.32 9.66
CA LYS A 63 21.84 2.24 8.62
C LYS A 63 21.51 3.28 7.56
N ALA A 64 22.51 4.03 7.08
CA ALA A 64 22.34 5.14 6.13
C ALA A 64 21.38 4.77 4.98
N ILE A 65 20.30 5.53 4.86
CA ILE A 65 19.22 5.31 3.90
C ILE A 65 19.75 5.73 2.53
N ARG A 66 19.77 4.80 1.56
CA ARG A 66 20.27 5.06 0.20
C ARG A 66 19.14 5.50 -0.75
N MET A 67 18.51 6.64 -0.48
CA MET A 67 17.57 7.25 -1.43
C MET A 67 18.26 8.29 -2.31
N GLU A 68 19.54 8.58 -2.08
CA GLU A 68 20.28 9.58 -2.85
C GLU A 68 20.26 9.27 -4.34
N GLY A 69 19.93 10.29 -5.13
CA GLY A 69 19.83 10.20 -6.58
C GLY A 69 18.66 9.35 -7.08
N LYS A 70 17.77 8.85 -6.21
CA LYS A 70 16.56 8.14 -6.61
C LYS A 70 15.45 9.12 -7.02
N VAL A 71 14.58 8.71 -7.93
CA VAL A 71 13.40 9.49 -8.34
C VAL A 71 12.13 8.78 -7.88
N ALA A 72 11.27 9.51 -7.18
CA ALA A 72 9.98 9.00 -6.73
C ALA A 72 8.82 9.64 -7.50
N LEU A 73 7.88 8.82 -7.98
CA LEU A 73 6.57 9.25 -8.45
C LEU A 73 5.54 8.93 -7.37
N ILE A 74 4.93 9.96 -6.79
CA ILE A 74 3.94 9.82 -5.71
C ILE A 74 2.56 10.19 -6.26
N MET A 75 1.71 9.19 -6.40
CA MET A 75 0.35 9.29 -6.90
C MET A 75 -0.61 9.49 -5.71
N GLY A 76 -1.38 10.57 -5.73
CA GLY A 76 -2.16 11.03 -4.57
C GLY A 76 -1.33 11.88 -3.60
N GLY A 77 -0.40 12.67 -4.12
CA GLY A 77 0.65 13.34 -3.33
C GLY A 77 0.25 14.65 -2.65
N THR A 78 -0.94 15.22 -2.90
CA THR A 78 -1.33 16.52 -2.31
C THR A 78 -2.26 16.41 -1.10
N ASN A 79 -2.82 15.23 -0.84
CA ASN A 79 -3.54 14.97 0.40
C ASN A 79 -2.58 14.92 1.61
N GLU A 80 -3.15 14.94 2.81
CA GLU A 80 -2.38 15.05 4.05
C GLU A 80 -1.31 13.96 4.22
N ILE A 81 -1.64 12.70 3.90
CA ILE A 81 -0.69 11.58 3.94
C ILE A 81 0.31 11.65 2.78
N GLY A 82 -0.14 12.05 1.60
CA GLY A 82 0.69 12.28 0.42
C GLY A 82 1.78 13.32 0.68
N VAL A 83 1.43 14.46 1.30
CA VAL A 83 2.39 15.50 1.70
C VAL A 83 3.43 14.96 2.67
N LEU A 84 3.01 14.17 3.66
CA LEU A 84 3.93 13.53 4.60
C LEU A 84 4.86 12.54 3.87
N CYS A 85 4.32 11.71 2.99
CA CYS A 85 5.12 10.79 2.18
C CYS A 85 6.16 11.55 1.33
N VAL A 86 5.78 12.66 0.70
CA VAL A 86 6.71 13.51 -0.07
C VAL A 86 7.83 14.04 0.82
N ARG A 87 7.49 14.57 2.01
CA ARG A 87 8.44 15.13 2.98
C ARG A 87 9.39 14.07 3.54
N GLU A 88 8.90 12.88 3.88
CA GLU A 88 9.72 11.76 4.34
C GLU A 88 10.74 11.34 3.27
N MET A 89 10.31 11.25 2.01
CA MET A 89 11.19 10.89 0.90
C MET A 89 12.29 11.96 0.70
N LEU A 90 11.94 13.24 0.77
CA LEU A 90 12.90 14.36 0.69
C LEU A 90 13.86 14.38 1.87
N THR A 91 13.37 14.16 3.09
CA THR A 91 14.18 14.10 4.32
C THR A 91 15.16 12.93 4.29
N ALA A 92 14.75 11.80 3.70
CA ALA A 92 15.61 10.65 3.46
C ALA A 92 16.62 10.84 2.31
N GLY A 93 16.65 12.02 1.67
CA GLY A 93 17.66 12.37 0.68
C GLY A 93 17.33 11.91 -0.74
N VAL A 94 16.05 11.64 -1.07
CA VAL A 94 15.65 11.32 -2.44
C VAL A 94 16.16 12.39 -3.42
N GLY A 95 16.57 11.96 -4.62
CA GLY A 95 17.08 12.86 -5.65
C GLY A 95 16.04 13.92 -6.01
N SER A 96 14.87 13.44 -6.45
CA SER A 96 13.72 14.26 -6.82
C SER A 96 12.38 13.51 -6.61
N VAL A 97 11.29 14.26 -6.51
CA VAL A 97 9.91 13.74 -6.39
C VAL A 97 8.99 14.37 -7.43
N MET A 98 8.32 13.54 -8.24
CA MET A 98 7.14 13.96 -8.99
C MET A 98 5.90 13.75 -8.13
N ILE A 99 5.15 14.82 -7.89
CA ILE A 99 3.90 14.84 -7.15
C ILE A 99 2.77 14.79 -8.16
N ALA A 100 1.97 13.73 -8.15
CA ALA A 100 0.84 13.55 -9.07
C ALA A 100 -0.49 13.56 -8.29
N ASP A 101 -1.37 14.51 -8.59
CA ASP A 101 -2.68 14.62 -7.94
C ASP A 101 -3.70 15.39 -8.80
N GLU A 102 -4.98 15.33 -8.46
CA GLU A 102 -6.07 15.98 -9.18
C GLU A 102 -6.14 17.48 -8.88
N ASP A 103 -5.79 17.88 -7.65
CA ASP A 103 -5.77 19.27 -7.20
C ASP A 103 -4.49 20.00 -7.64
N GLU A 104 -4.61 20.71 -8.76
CA GLU A 104 -3.52 21.46 -9.38
C GLU A 104 -3.05 22.67 -8.56
N GLU A 105 -3.94 23.33 -7.83
CA GLU A 105 -3.59 24.49 -7.02
C GLU A 105 -2.78 24.06 -5.80
N SER A 106 -3.28 23.06 -5.05
CA SER A 106 -2.58 22.48 -3.91
C SER A 106 -1.22 21.91 -4.32
N GLY A 107 -1.16 21.24 -5.47
CA GLY A 107 0.08 20.68 -6.03
C GLY A 107 1.16 21.72 -6.33
N LYS A 108 0.80 22.79 -7.05
CA LYS A 108 1.74 23.88 -7.37
C LYS A 108 2.21 24.61 -6.10
N ASN A 109 1.29 24.88 -5.19
CA ASN A 109 1.61 25.52 -3.91
C ASN A 109 2.55 24.66 -3.06
N LEU A 110 2.37 23.34 -3.08
CA LEU A 110 3.24 22.40 -2.38
C LEU A 110 4.67 22.41 -2.96
N VAL A 111 4.82 22.40 -4.29
CA VAL A 111 6.14 22.49 -4.94
C VAL A 111 6.88 23.76 -4.56
N VAL A 112 6.20 24.90 -4.49
CA VAL A 112 6.82 26.18 -4.06
C VAL A 112 7.35 26.07 -2.63
N LYS A 113 6.55 25.54 -1.71
CA LYS A 113 6.95 25.34 -0.31
C LYS A 113 8.14 24.39 -0.19
N LEU A 114 8.08 23.24 -0.85
CA LEU A 114 9.13 22.23 -0.78
C LEU A 114 10.42 22.71 -1.44
N SER A 115 10.34 23.52 -2.49
CA SER A 115 11.52 24.12 -3.12
C SER A 115 12.26 25.08 -2.19
N ALA A 116 11.52 25.82 -1.34
CA ALA A 116 12.11 26.69 -0.33
C ALA A 116 12.78 25.90 0.81
N GLU A 117 12.25 24.71 1.15
CA GLU A 117 12.72 23.90 2.27
C GLU A 117 13.87 22.94 1.90
N TYR A 118 13.79 22.27 0.75
CA TYR A 118 14.71 21.20 0.34
C TYR A 118 15.62 21.58 -0.84
N GLY A 119 15.39 22.75 -1.43
CA GLY A 119 16.13 23.28 -2.57
C GLY A 119 15.35 23.22 -3.89
N PRO A 120 15.76 24.03 -4.88
CA PRO A 120 15.11 24.09 -6.18
C PRO A 120 15.21 22.75 -6.92
N GLU A 121 14.25 22.49 -7.81
CA GLU A 121 14.22 21.32 -8.72
C GLU A 121 14.14 19.94 -8.02
N LYS A 122 14.00 19.91 -6.69
CA LYS A 122 13.75 18.69 -5.93
C LYS A 122 12.36 18.12 -6.13
N THR A 123 11.40 18.95 -6.47
CA THR A 123 10.01 18.52 -6.65
C THR A 123 9.39 19.13 -7.89
N ALA A 124 8.59 18.35 -8.59
CA ALA A 124 7.72 18.82 -9.67
C ALA A 124 6.30 18.32 -9.43
N PHE A 125 5.32 18.98 -10.05
CA PHE A 125 3.92 18.61 -9.96
C PHE A 125 3.34 18.30 -11.34
N ILE A 126 2.52 17.26 -11.41
CA ILE A 126 1.72 16.92 -12.60
C ILE A 126 0.28 16.65 -12.19
N ARG A 127 -0.66 17.31 -12.88
CA ARG A 127 -2.08 17.04 -12.65
C ARG A 127 -2.43 15.64 -13.15
N THR A 128 -3.08 14.82 -12.33
CA THR A 128 -3.43 13.44 -12.66
C THR A 128 -4.73 13.00 -11.97
N ASN A 129 -5.52 12.17 -12.64
CA ASN A 129 -6.70 11.52 -12.04
C ASN A 129 -6.58 10.00 -12.25
N PHE A 130 -6.69 9.23 -11.16
CA PHE A 130 -6.56 7.77 -11.15
C PHE A 130 -7.63 7.05 -11.99
N ALA A 131 -8.77 7.68 -12.23
CA ALA A 131 -9.82 7.14 -13.08
C ALA A 131 -9.62 7.47 -14.58
N CYS A 132 -8.59 8.25 -14.94
CA CYS A 132 -8.34 8.69 -16.31
C CYS A 132 -7.01 8.13 -16.85
N ASP A 133 -7.11 7.19 -17.79
CA ASP A 133 -5.96 6.45 -18.31
C ASP A 133 -4.94 7.34 -19.01
N ASN A 134 -5.40 8.34 -19.77
CA ASN A 134 -4.50 9.27 -20.46
C ASN A 134 -3.70 10.10 -19.45
N LEU A 135 -4.33 10.55 -18.37
CA LEU A 135 -3.64 11.33 -17.34
C LEU A 135 -2.67 10.45 -16.53
N LEU A 136 -3.04 9.20 -16.25
CA LEU A 136 -2.12 8.24 -15.62
C LEU A 136 -0.87 8.03 -16.49
N ASN A 137 -1.02 7.71 -17.78
CA ASN A 137 0.13 7.51 -18.68
C ASN A 137 1.00 8.78 -18.75
N ASN A 138 0.37 9.94 -18.90
CA ASN A 138 1.08 11.21 -18.96
C ASN A 138 1.89 11.51 -17.69
N ALA A 139 1.43 11.07 -16.50
CA ALA A 139 2.21 11.22 -15.26
C ALA A 139 3.56 10.48 -15.33
N PHE A 140 3.56 9.25 -15.84
CA PHE A 140 4.79 8.47 -16.02
C PHE A 140 5.70 9.07 -17.09
N GLU A 141 5.12 9.41 -18.25
CA GLU A 141 5.87 10.01 -19.36
C GLU A 141 6.52 11.34 -18.95
N LYS A 142 5.78 12.23 -18.29
CA LYS A 142 6.33 13.51 -17.81
C LYS A 142 7.37 13.34 -16.70
N THR A 143 7.23 12.32 -15.87
CA THR A 143 8.26 11.99 -14.87
C THR A 143 9.55 11.55 -15.56
N LEU A 144 9.46 10.68 -16.56
CA LEU A 144 10.61 10.22 -17.34
C LEU A 144 11.22 11.35 -18.18
N GLU A 145 10.41 12.21 -18.80
CA GLU A 145 10.92 13.37 -19.54
C GLU A 145 11.68 14.34 -18.63
N HIS A 146 11.18 14.58 -17.42
CA HIS A 146 11.72 15.60 -16.52
C HIS A 146 12.88 15.09 -15.65
N PHE A 147 12.76 13.88 -15.11
CA PHE A 147 13.71 13.28 -14.17
C PHE A 147 14.44 12.04 -14.72
N GLN A 148 14.17 11.66 -15.98
CA GLN A 148 14.86 10.59 -16.74
C GLN A 148 14.64 9.15 -16.25
N LYS A 149 14.07 8.95 -15.07
CA LYS A 149 13.82 7.63 -14.49
C LYS A 149 12.73 7.64 -13.42
N ILE A 150 12.31 6.45 -13.01
CA ILE A 150 11.40 6.23 -11.88
C ILE A 150 11.96 5.06 -11.07
N ASP A 151 12.48 5.33 -9.87
CA ASP A 151 13.00 4.27 -8.98
C ASP A 151 11.96 3.82 -7.96
N VAL A 152 11.06 4.72 -7.58
CA VAL A 152 10.01 4.48 -6.59
C VAL A 152 8.68 4.98 -7.12
N LEU A 153 7.67 4.11 -7.14
CA LEU A 153 6.29 4.47 -7.37
C LEU A 153 5.52 4.30 -6.07
N VAL A 154 4.83 5.34 -5.61
CA VAL A 154 3.92 5.25 -4.46
C VAL A 154 2.50 5.50 -4.95
N ASN A 155 1.64 4.51 -4.80
CA ASN A 155 0.21 4.63 -5.06
C ASN A 155 -0.53 4.78 -3.74
N ILE A 156 -1.20 5.91 -3.51
CA ILE A 156 -1.93 6.16 -2.27
C ILE A 156 -3.43 5.97 -2.52
N ALA A 157 -4.01 4.94 -1.90
CA ALA A 157 -5.46 4.75 -1.78
C ALA A 157 -5.96 5.45 -0.52
N ASN A 158 -7.04 6.22 -0.63
CA ASN A 158 -7.64 6.89 0.52
C ASN A 158 -9.18 6.85 0.46
N SER A 159 -9.81 6.70 1.62
CA SER A 159 -11.27 6.78 1.72
C SER A 159 -11.70 8.23 1.91
N VAL A 160 -11.76 9.01 0.83
CA VAL A 160 -12.18 10.43 0.92
C VAL A 160 -13.69 10.54 0.76
N GLY A 161 -14.43 9.98 1.73
CA GLY A 161 -15.87 10.23 1.89
C GLY A 161 -16.70 10.09 0.60
N HIS A 162 -16.26 9.24 -0.34
CA HIS A 162 -16.90 9.15 -1.64
C HIS A 162 -18.28 8.56 -1.44
N ARG A 163 -19.31 9.40 -1.60
CA ARG A 163 -20.71 8.94 -1.56
C ARG A 163 -21.04 8.02 -2.75
N ASN A 164 -20.19 7.99 -3.78
CA ASN A 164 -20.29 7.06 -4.91
C ASN A 164 -19.21 5.96 -4.81
N TRP A 165 -19.68 4.72 -4.62
CA TRP A 165 -18.85 3.52 -4.57
C TRP A 165 -18.11 3.24 -5.89
N GLU A 166 -18.65 3.65 -7.04
CA GLU A 166 -18.01 3.45 -8.34
C GLU A 166 -16.72 4.27 -8.43
N THR A 167 -16.76 5.52 -7.99
CA THR A 167 -15.59 6.40 -7.94
C THR A 167 -14.53 5.85 -6.98
N GLU A 168 -14.95 5.31 -5.84
CA GLU A 168 -14.07 4.64 -4.87
C GLU A 168 -13.34 3.47 -5.54
N ILE A 169 -14.06 2.58 -6.22
CA ILE A 169 -13.47 1.43 -6.92
C ILE A 169 -12.60 1.88 -8.11
N ASP A 170 -13.05 2.85 -8.89
CA ASP A 170 -12.31 3.34 -10.06
C ASP A 170 -10.97 3.97 -9.65
N LYS A 171 -10.94 4.77 -8.58
CA LYS A 171 -9.71 5.40 -8.09
C LYS A 171 -8.85 4.41 -7.29
N ASN A 172 -9.41 3.77 -6.26
CA ASN A 172 -8.64 3.00 -5.27
C ASN A 172 -8.38 1.55 -5.67
N VAL A 173 -9.08 1.02 -6.68
CA VAL A 173 -8.79 -0.31 -7.24
C VAL A 173 -8.26 -0.19 -8.65
N LYS A 174 -9.07 0.26 -9.61
CA LYS A 174 -8.67 0.26 -11.02
C LYS A 174 -7.47 1.17 -11.27
N GLY A 175 -7.49 2.38 -10.70
CA GLY A 175 -6.39 3.33 -10.84
C GLY A 175 -5.07 2.80 -10.29
N ILE A 176 -5.09 2.17 -9.12
CA ILE A 176 -3.88 1.57 -8.53
C ILE A 176 -3.39 0.36 -9.33
N VAL A 177 -4.29 -0.48 -9.84
CA VAL A 177 -3.91 -1.58 -10.74
C VAL A 177 -3.22 -1.02 -11.98
N LYS A 178 -3.84 -0.04 -12.65
CA LYS A 178 -3.27 0.60 -13.84
C LYS A 178 -1.93 1.24 -13.55
N SER A 179 -1.83 2.03 -12.49
CA SER A 179 -0.58 2.68 -12.07
C SER A 179 0.52 1.65 -11.74
N THR A 180 0.18 0.57 -11.02
CA THR A 180 1.12 -0.53 -10.74
C THR A 180 1.63 -1.16 -12.04
N LEU A 181 0.74 -1.45 -13.00
CA LEU A 181 1.12 -2.03 -14.29
C LEU A 181 1.96 -1.07 -15.14
N LEU A 182 1.71 0.24 -15.08
CA LEU A 182 2.58 1.25 -15.69
C LEU A 182 3.95 1.30 -15.01
N GLY A 183 3.98 1.17 -13.68
CA GLY A 183 5.21 0.97 -12.91
C GLY A 183 6.02 -0.19 -13.46
N TYR A 184 5.41 -1.36 -13.69
CA TYR A 184 6.10 -2.46 -14.38
C TYR A 184 6.60 -2.05 -15.75
N LYS A 185 5.72 -1.54 -16.61
CA LYS A 185 6.07 -1.18 -17.99
C LYS A 185 7.32 -0.29 -18.08
N TYR A 186 7.42 0.72 -17.23
CA TYR A 186 8.49 1.74 -17.30
C TYR A 186 9.69 1.45 -16.37
N MET A 187 9.51 0.68 -15.31
CA MET A 187 10.58 0.38 -14.34
C MET A 187 11.23 -0.98 -14.57
N ASP A 188 10.60 -1.90 -15.31
CA ASP A 188 11.11 -3.26 -15.54
C ASP A 188 12.48 -3.25 -16.26
N ALA A 189 13.49 -3.82 -15.60
CA ALA A 189 14.85 -3.91 -16.10
C ALA A 189 14.98 -4.78 -17.37
N SER A 190 14.08 -5.73 -17.56
CA SER A 190 14.01 -6.52 -18.81
C SER A 190 13.38 -5.73 -19.97
N ASN A 191 12.75 -4.58 -19.69
CA ASN A 191 12.18 -3.66 -20.67
C ASN A 191 12.93 -2.32 -20.72
N GLY A 192 14.21 -2.30 -20.34
CA GLY A 192 15.07 -1.12 -20.41
C GLY A 192 14.94 -0.12 -19.25
N GLY A 193 14.19 -0.46 -18.20
CA GLY A 193 14.18 0.28 -16.94
C GLY A 193 15.35 -0.11 -16.02
N ASP A 194 15.34 0.42 -14.79
CA ASP A 194 16.40 0.19 -13.78
C ASP A 194 15.96 -0.75 -12.63
N GLY A 195 14.76 -1.33 -12.74
CA GLY A 195 14.05 -1.92 -11.61
C GLY A 195 13.49 -0.85 -10.68
N GLY A 196 13.18 -1.23 -9.43
CA GLY A 196 12.75 -0.27 -8.41
C GLY A 196 11.73 -0.84 -7.43
N SER A 197 10.97 0.03 -6.80
CA SER A 197 9.94 -0.36 -5.82
C SER A 197 8.60 0.32 -6.09
N VAL A 198 7.54 -0.47 -6.16
CA VAL A 198 6.15 -0.03 -6.15
C VAL A 198 5.58 -0.25 -4.74
N LEU A 199 5.16 0.83 -4.11
CA LEU A 199 4.48 0.84 -2.82
C LEU A 199 3.00 1.15 -3.02
N ASN A 200 2.14 0.16 -2.81
CA ASN A 200 0.69 0.34 -2.77
C ASN A 200 0.28 0.62 -1.33
N MET A 201 0.05 1.90 -1.03
CA MET A 201 -0.33 2.39 0.28
C MET A 201 -1.85 2.47 0.40
N VAL A 202 -2.40 1.96 1.49
CA VAL A 202 -3.82 2.02 1.82
C VAL A 202 -3.96 2.79 3.13
N CYS A 203 -4.53 3.98 3.04
CA CYS A 203 -4.67 4.89 4.16
C CYS A 203 -6.11 4.88 4.67
N ASP A 204 -6.30 4.42 5.91
CA ASP A 204 -7.60 4.31 6.55
C ASP A 204 -7.61 4.97 7.92
N ARG A 205 -8.78 5.42 8.38
CA ARG A 205 -8.99 5.90 9.75
C ARG A 205 -9.76 4.84 10.52
N GLU A 206 -9.11 4.19 11.48
CA GLU A 206 -9.73 3.12 12.30
C GLU A 206 -11.04 3.56 12.98
N ARG A 207 -11.17 4.85 13.30
CA ARG A 207 -12.34 5.41 14.00
C ARG A 207 -13.51 5.78 13.11
N THR A 208 -13.37 5.69 11.79
CA THR A 208 -14.50 5.77 10.87
C THR A 208 -14.95 4.36 10.49
N LEU A 209 -16.26 4.11 10.47
CA LEU A 209 -16.80 2.88 9.86
C LEU A 209 -16.36 2.88 8.40
N ALA A 210 -15.23 2.22 8.09
CA ALA A 210 -14.74 2.08 6.74
C ALA A 210 -15.89 1.56 5.87
N THR A 211 -16.13 2.23 4.74
CA THR A 211 -17.24 1.82 3.88
C THR A 211 -16.97 0.39 3.39
N PRO A 212 -18.01 -0.46 3.19
CA PRO A 212 -17.80 -1.82 2.70
C PRO A 212 -16.98 -1.88 1.40
N TYR A 213 -17.07 -0.84 0.60
CA TYR A 213 -16.32 -0.71 -0.65
C TYR A 213 -14.83 -0.45 -0.40
N PHE A 214 -14.48 0.44 0.52
CA PHE A 214 -13.09 0.71 0.87
C PHE A 214 -12.42 -0.47 1.57
N GLU A 215 -13.13 -1.17 2.45
CA GLU A 215 -12.67 -2.45 3.00
C GLU A 215 -12.43 -3.49 1.90
N GLY A 216 -13.29 -3.52 0.89
CA GLY A 216 -13.07 -4.29 -0.33
C GLY A 216 -11.77 -3.91 -1.06
N CYS A 217 -11.51 -2.61 -1.23
CA CYS A 217 -10.27 -2.09 -1.83
C CYS A 217 -9.04 -2.56 -1.06
N ARG A 218 -9.07 -2.45 0.28
CA ARG A 218 -8.00 -2.90 1.19
C ARG A 218 -7.63 -4.37 0.96
N HIS A 219 -8.63 -5.25 0.95
CA HIS A 219 -8.40 -6.68 0.75
C HIS A 219 -7.97 -6.99 -0.69
N TYR A 220 -8.52 -6.28 -1.67
CA TYR A 220 -8.11 -6.39 -3.06
C TYR A 220 -6.62 -6.08 -3.24
N LEU A 221 -6.14 -4.95 -2.70
CA LEU A 221 -4.76 -4.52 -2.87
C LEU A 221 -3.74 -5.44 -2.21
N VAL A 222 -4.12 -6.11 -1.11
CA VAL A 222 -3.31 -7.16 -0.48
C VAL A 222 -3.18 -8.36 -1.39
N ALA A 223 -4.31 -8.88 -1.89
CA ALA A 223 -4.29 -10.03 -2.78
C ALA A 223 -3.53 -9.69 -4.06
N PHE A 224 -3.85 -8.56 -4.68
CA PHE A 224 -3.21 -8.05 -5.90
C PHE A 224 -1.70 -7.88 -5.74
N GLY A 225 -1.24 -7.15 -4.72
CA GLY A 225 0.19 -6.92 -4.49
C GLY A 225 0.96 -8.22 -4.26
N LYS A 226 0.38 -9.15 -3.46
CA LYS A 226 0.97 -10.46 -3.23
C LYS A 226 1.02 -11.29 -4.50
N THR A 227 -0.04 -11.40 -5.28
CA THR A 227 -0.03 -12.21 -6.51
C THR A 227 0.86 -11.60 -7.58
N MET A 228 0.85 -10.28 -7.75
CA MET A 228 1.75 -9.60 -8.69
C MET A 228 3.22 -9.85 -8.32
N SER A 229 3.55 -9.83 -7.02
CA SER A 229 4.92 -10.15 -6.55
C SER A 229 5.35 -11.59 -6.81
N GLN A 230 4.40 -12.53 -6.93
CA GLN A 230 4.66 -13.94 -7.24
C GLN A 230 4.73 -14.18 -8.75
N GLN A 231 3.97 -13.40 -9.52
CA GLN A 231 4.03 -13.38 -10.97
C GLN A 231 5.29 -12.68 -11.49
N ASN A 232 6.07 -12.04 -10.61
CA ASN A 232 7.31 -11.39 -10.97
C ASN A 232 8.22 -12.31 -11.78
N HIS A 233 8.34 -11.96 -13.06
CA HIS A 233 9.38 -12.39 -13.95
C HIS A 233 10.71 -12.15 -13.21
N ILE A 234 11.46 -13.21 -12.95
CA ILE A 234 12.66 -13.24 -12.08
C ILE A 234 13.70 -12.13 -12.42
N ASN A 235 13.56 -11.48 -13.58
CA ASN A 235 14.47 -10.49 -14.12
C ASN A 235 13.94 -9.04 -14.14
N THR A 236 12.75 -8.72 -13.62
CA THR A 236 12.25 -7.32 -13.72
C THR A 236 12.97 -6.33 -12.82
N GLY A 237 13.54 -6.79 -11.70
CA GLY A 237 14.09 -5.91 -10.67
C GLY A 237 13.06 -5.01 -9.96
N VAL A 238 11.76 -5.17 -10.25
CA VAL A 238 10.67 -4.40 -9.63
C VAL A 238 10.12 -5.14 -8.43
N LYS A 239 10.18 -4.49 -7.28
CA LYS A 239 9.61 -4.96 -6.01
C LYS A 239 8.22 -4.37 -5.79
N ILE A 240 7.24 -5.18 -5.39
CA ILE A 240 5.95 -4.68 -4.92
C ILE A 240 5.85 -4.80 -3.41
N VAL A 241 5.35 -3.76 -2.75
CA VAL A 241 5.06 -3.73 -1.32
C VAL A 241 3.65 -3.18 -1.12
N THR A 242 2.91 -3.76 -0.18
CA THR A 242 1.63 -3.21 0.27
C THR A 242 1.78 -2.68 1.69
N LEU A 243 1.37 -1.44 1.94
CA LEU A 243 1.44 -0.80 3.25
C LEU A 243 0.06 -0.30 3.67
N PHE A 244 -0.36 -0.69 4.87
CA PHE A 244 -1.49 -0.10 5.57
C PHE A 244 -1.03 1.02 6.47
N VAL A 245 -1.62 2.20 6.30
CA VAL A 245 -1.38 3.34 7.17
C VAL A 245 -2.67 3.62 7.92
N ASN A 246 -2.60 3.50 9.24
CA ASN A 246 -3.61 4.07 10.11
C ASN A 246 -3.36 5.55 10.23
N VAL A 247 -4.28 6.32 9.68
CA VAL A 247 -4.19 7.77 9.59
C VAL A 247 -4.24 8.42 10.99
N ASP A 248 -4.89 7.78 11.97
CA ASP A 248 -4.94 8.29 13.35
C ASP A 248 -3.56 8.24 14.04
N ASP A 249 -2.72 7.24 13.72
CA ASP A 249 -1.36 7.11 14.26
C ASP A 249 -0.40 8.20 13.74
N VAL A 250 -0.74 8.77 12.59
CA VAL A 250 -0.03 9.89 11.99
C VAL A 250 -0.43 11.21 12.66
N TYR A 251 -1.72 11.40 13.02
CA TYR A 251 -2.22 12.65 13.61
C TYR A 251 -2.02 12.79 15.11
N ASN A 252 -2.04 11.70 15.88
CA ASN A 252 -1.84 11.73 17.33
C ASN A 252 -0.43 12.22 17.75
N GLN A 253 0.47 12.47 16.80
CA GLN A 253 1.81 13.01 17.04
C GLN A 253 1.82 14.53 17.28
N ASN A 254 0.72 15.24 17.00
CA ASN A 254 0.60 16.70 17.13
C ASN A 254 -0.08 17.19 18.42
N ASP A 255 -0.74 16.31 19.17
CA ASP A 255 -1.28 16.65 20.50
C ASP A 255 -0.17 16.45 21.54
N GLY A 256 0.32 17.55 22.12
CA GLY A 256 1.50 17.65 22.99
C GLY A 256 1.47 16.88 24.33
N CYS A 257 0.88 15.68 24.38
CA CYS A 257 0.74 14.83 25.56
C CYS A 257 1.29 13.40 25.35
N LEU A 258 2.34 13.22 24.54
CA LEU A 258 3.08 11.96 24.53
C LEU A 258 4.48 12.17 25.10
N GLU A 259 4.74 11.46 26.20
CA GLU A 259 6.03 11.36 26.86
C GLU A 259 7.14 11.09 25.83
N LYS A 260 8.27 11.78 26.02
CA LYS A 260 9.52 11.62 25.27
C LYS A 260 9.97 10.16 25.29
N GLY A 261 9.50 9.32 24.35
CA GLY A 261 9.80 7.89 24.47
C GLY A 261 9.32 6.95 23.37
N ARG A 262 8.95 7.40 22.17
CA ARG A 262 8.99 6.66 20.88
C ARG A 262 8.22 7.47 19.84
N LYS A 263 8.94 8.20 18.99
CA LYS A 263 8.38 8.71 17.74
C LYS A 263 8.17 7.50 16.83
N ASN A 264 6.95 6.98 16.76
CA ASN A 264 6.57 6.01 15.72
C ASN A 264 6.32 6.79 14.42
N GLU A 265 7.37 7.40 13.87
CA GLU A 265 7.32 8.00 12.53
C GLU A 265 7.23 6.84 11.51
N CYS A 266 6.28 6.90 10.58
CA CYS A 266 6.21 5.95 9.47
C CYS A 266 7.38 6.22 8.53
N ASP A 267 8.51 5.53 8.76
CA ASP A 267 9.73 5.62 7.97
C ASP A 267 9.56 4.87 6.63
N ILE A 268 8.75 5.46 5.75
CA ILE A 268 8.44 4.95 4.41
C ILE A 268 9.73 4.62 3.62
N PRO A 269 10.77 5.48 3.59
CA PRO A 269 12.02 5.18 2.89
C PRO A 269 12.71 3.92 3.41
N ASN A 270 12.81 3.73 4.73
CA ASN A 270 13.42 2.54 5.31
C ASN A 270 12.54 1.30 5.13
N LEU A 271 11.22 1.44 5.16
CA LEU A 271 10.28 0.37 4.80
C LEU A 271 10.51 -0.08 3.36
N ILE A 272 10.57 0.86 2.40
CA ILE A 272 10.87 0.55 1.00
C ILE A 272 12.20 -0.20 0.91
N ARG A 273 13.21 0.17 1.69
CA ARG A 273 14.50 -0.53 1.71
C ARG A 273 14.41 -1.96 2.25
N LEU A 274 13.72 -2.16 3.37
CA LEU A 274 13.70 -3.42 4.13
C LEU A 274 12.66 -4.42 3.62
N ALA A 275 11.57 -3.92 3.04
CA ALA A 275 10.49 -4.73 2.54
C ALA A 275 11.00 -5.73 1.50
N ARG A 276 10.51 -6.96 1.59
CA ARG A 276 10.64 -7.99 0.55
C ARG A 276 9.51 -7.80 -0.46
N THR A 277 9.70 -8.24 -1.70
CA THR A 277 8.60 -8.24 -2.67
C THR A 277 7.44 -9.09 -2.15
N GLY A 278 6.22 -8.58 -2.28
CA GLY A 278 5.01 -9.22 -1.77
C GLY A 278 4.78 -9.10 -0.26
N SER A 279 5.63 -8.37 0.46
CA SER A 279 5.42 -8.13 1.89
C SER A 279 4.29 -7.12 2.12
N ILE A 280 3.57 -7.34 3.22
CA ILE A 280 2.46 -6.52 3.68
C ILE A 280 2.87 -5.91 5.01
N TRP A 281 2.77 -4.60 5.12
CA TRP A 281 3.16 -3.83 6.29
C TRP A 281 1.97 -3.07 6.84
N THR A 282 2.01 -2.76 8.13
CA THR A 282 1.06 -1.88 8.80
C THR A 282 1.85 -0.94 9.70
N THR A 283 1.40 0.31 9.80
CA THR A 283 1.82 1.22 10.87
C THR A 283 1.10 0.89 12.16
#